data_AF-A0A174DU26-F1
#
_entry.id   AF-A0A174DU26-F1
#
_cell.length_a   1.000
_cell.length_b   1.000
_cell.length_c   1.000
_cell.angle_alpha   90.00
_cell.angle_beta   90.00
_cell.angle_gamma   90.00
#
_symmetry.space_group_name_H-M   'P 1'
#
loop_
_entity.id
_entity.type
_entity.pdbx_description
1 polymer ?
#
loop_
_entity_poly.entity_id
_entity_poly.type
_entity_poly.pdbx_seq_one_letter_code
_entity_poly.pdbx_strand_id
1 'polypeptide(L)'
;MSIIPEFQYLLVMPDGHVKGFNDLDTTKAYINMYYMQKVRNSTIITEVNDLTDSSEQFINTVCQNLGVIEGECRVYNTNDIIEKLQEDIVFDEEKEEVISKLLSKDINLNIYDFAIDNIFNDVEAIDIMEPYGEFWS
;
A
#
# COMPACT_ATOMS: atom_id res chain seq x y z
N MET A 1 20.25 -20.03 -2.81
CA MET A 1 18.95 -20.72 -2.69
C MET A 1 17.93 -19.75 -3.25
N SER A 2 17.17 -20.11 -4.28
CA SER A 2 16.13 -19.19 -4.80
C SER A 2 15.01 -19.14 -3.78
N ILE A 3 14.86 -18.00 -3.13
CA ILE A 3 13.74 -17.72 -2.23
C ILE A 3 12.54 -17.44 -3.14
N ILE A 4 11.49 -18.26 -3.04
CA ILE A 4 10.25 -18.04 -3.79
C ILE A 4 9.24 -17.49 -2.77
N PRO A 5 8.86 -16.20 -2.85
CA PRO A 5 7.87 -15.65 -1.95
C PRO A 5 6.48 -16.25 -2.22
N GLU A 6 5.68 -16.37 -1.16
CA GLU A 6 4.27 -16.81 -1.27
C GLU A 6 3.42 -15.80 -2.06
N PHE A 7 3.79 -14.51 -1.99
CA PHE A 7 3.09 -13.41 -2.62
C PHE A 7 3.98 -12.71 -3.63
N GLN A 8 3.44 -12.40 -4.81
CA GLN A 8 4.15 -11.66 -5.85
C GLN A 8 4.24 -10.16 -5.58
N TYR A 9 3.22 -9.61 -4.90
CA TYR A 9 3.08 -8.19 -4.65
C TYR A 9 2.90 -7.90 -3.16
N LEU A 10 3.54 -6.84 -2.69
CA LEU A 10 3.37 -6.29 -1.35
C LEU A 10 2.65 -4.95 -1.44
N LEU A 11 1.53 -4.82 -0.76
CA LEU A 11 0.86 -3.57 -0.50
C LEU A 11 1.31 -3.03 0.85
N VAL A 12 1.86 -1.83 0.87
CA VAL A 12 2.14 -1.05 2.07
C VAL A 12 1.02 -0.03 2.24
N MET A 13 0.30 -0.13 3.35
CA MET A 13 -0.72 0.83 3.75
C MET A 13 -0.07 2.09 4.34
N PRO A 14 -0.78 3.24 4.40
CA PRO A 14 -0.19 4.49 4.88
C PRO A 14 0.32 4.42 6.33
N ASP A 15 -0.30 3.58 7.16
CA ASP A 15 0.10 3.30 8.54
C ASP A 15 1.27 2.31 8.68
N GLY A 16 1.85 1.88 7.55
CA GLY A 16 3.03 1.03 7.48
C GLY A 16 2.74 -0.46 7.45
N HIS A 17 1.48 -0.89 7.62
CA HIS A 17 1.15 -2.32 7.57
C HIS A 17 1.33 -2.89 6.16
N VAL A 18 1.90 -4.09 6.09
CA VAL A 18 2.18 -4.79 4.83
C VAL A 18 1.18 -5.93 4.60
N LYS A 19 0.72 -6.07 3.36
CA LYS A 19 -0.17 -7.16 2.94
C LYS A 19 0.25 -7.77 1.61
N GLY A 20 0.24 -9.10 1.53
CA GLY A 20 0.65 -9.85 0.35
C GLY A 20 -0.50 -10.16 -0.61
N PHE A 21 -0.21 -10.12 -1.92
CA PHE A 21 -1.13 -10.46 -3.00
C PHE A 21 -0.41 -11.23 -4.12
N ASN A 22 -1.16 -12.03 -4.88
CA ASN A 22 -0.63 -12.82 -6.00
C ASN A 22 -0.91 -12.18 -7.37
N ASP A 23 -1.77 -11.17 -7.43
CA ASP A 23 -2.17 -10.49 -8.65
C ASP A 23 -2.49 -9.02 -8.37
N LEU A 24 -2.25 -8.18 -9.38
CA LEU A 24 -2.48 -6.74 -9.28
C LEU A 24 -3.97 -6.38 -9.25
N ASP A 25 -4.85 -7.16 -9.88
CA ASP A 25 -6.29 -6.86 -9.92
C ASP A 25 -6.93 -6.95 -8.53
N THR A 26 -6.60 -8.00 -7.77
CA THR A 26 -7.03 -8.16 -6.37
C THR A 26 -6.41 -7.08 -5.49
N THR A 27 -5.15 -6.71 -5.75
CA THR A 27 -4.47 -5.63 -5.02
C THR A 27 -5.20 -4.29 -5.24
N LYS A 28 -5.52 -3.94 -6.49
CA LYS A 28 -6.30 -2.76 -6.86
C LYS A 28 -7.68 -2.76 -6.20
N ALA A 29 -8.39 -3.89 -6.27
CA ALA A 29 -9.71 -4.04 -5.64
C ALA A 29 -9.64 -3.79 -4.12
N TYR A 30 -8.59 -4.28 -3.45
CA TYR A 30 -8.39 -4.05 -2.03
C TYR A 30 -8.13 -2.58 -1.70
N ILE A 31 -7.26 -1.90 -2.47
CA ILE A 31 -6.98 -0.47 -2.29
C ILE A 31 -8.26 0.36 -2.46
N ASN A 32 -9.07 0.05 -3.48
CA ASN A 32 -10.35 0.71 -3.68
C ASN A 32 -11.29 0.51 -2.49
N MET A 33 -11.39 -0.71 -1.96
CA MET A 33 -12.20 -0.97 -0.77
C MET A 33 -11.68 -0.23 0.47
N TYR A 34 -10.36 -0.18 0.66
CA TYR A 34 -9.71 0.55 1.76
C TYR A 34 -10.11 2.03 1.75
N TYR A 35 -9.95 2.71 0.61
CA TYR A 35 -10.31 4.11 0.48
C TYR A 35 -11.82 4.34 0.57
N MET A 36 -12.65 3.48 -0.03
CA MET A 36 -14.11 3.58 0.11
C MET A 36 -14.57 3.48 1.58
N GLN A 37 -13.96 2.60 2.37
CA GLN A 37 -14.28 2.49 3.80
C GLN A 37 -13.84 3.73 4.57
N LYS A 38 -12.65 4.26 4.28
CA LYS A 38 -12.16 5.51 4.87
C LYS A 38 -13.06 6.69 4.53
N VAL A 39 -13.46 6.84 3.26
CA VAL A 39 -14.43 7.85 2.82
C VAL A 39 -15.71 7.73 3.64
N ARG A 40 -16.33 6.55 3.69
CA ARG A 40 -17.58 6.28 4.44
C ARG A 40 -17.49 6.62 5.93
N ASN A 41 -16.33 6.43 6.53
CA ASN A 41 -16.10 6.66 7.95
C ASN A 41 -15.62 8.09 8.25
N SER A 42 -15.28 8.89 7.25
CA SER A 42 -14.75 10.24 7.43
C SER A 42 -15.85 11.26 7.74
N THR A 43 -15.63 12.08 8.77
CA THR A 43 -16.50 13.25 9.07
C THR A 43 -16.34 14.36 8.01
N ILE A 44 -15.31 14.27 7.17
CA ILE A 44 -15.08 15.11 5.98
C ILE A 44 -16.28 15.05 5.02
N ILE A 45 -17.05 13.94 5.04
CA ILE A 45 -18.27 13.81 4.23
C ILE A 45 -19.23 14.97 4.44
N THR A 46 -19.38 15.49 5.65
CA THR A 46 -20.31 16.59 5.91
C THR A 46 -19.82 17.95 5.42
N GLU A 47 -18.50 18.20 5.38
CA GLU A 47 -17.96 19.51 4.95
C GLU A 47 -17.74 19.59 3.42
N VAL A 48 -17.37 18.47 2.78
CA VAL A 48 -17.13 18.45 1.32
C VAL A 48 -18.42 18.25 0.53
N ASN A 49 -19.45 17.58 1.07
CA ASN A 49 -20.76 17.48 0.39
C ASN A 49 -21.38 18.85 0.10
N ASP A 50 -21.17 19.83 0.97
CA ASP A 50 -21.69 21.19 0.79
C ASP A 50 -20.95 21.97 -0.33
N LEU A 51 -19.81 21.46 -0.80
CA LEU A 51 -18.92 22.14 -1.75
C LEU A 51 -18.85 21.49 -3.15
N THR A 52 -19.36 20.26 -3.32
CA THR A 52 -19.25 19.51 -4.58
C THR A 52 -20.61 19.16 -5.17
N ASP A 53 -20.88 19.62 -6.40
CA ASP A 53 -22.15 19.41 -7.11
C ASP A 53 -22.39 17.95 -7.58
N SER A 54 -21.41 17.05 -7.43
CA SER A 54 -21.53 15.64 -7.82
C SER A 54 -20.85 14.69 -6.84
N SER A 55 -21.43 13.50 -6.66
CA SER A 55 -20.89 12.43 -5.81
C SER A 55 -19.52 11.91 -6.28
N GLU A 56 -19.21 12.03 -7.57
CA GLU A 56 -17.93 11.61 -8.15
C GLU A 56 -16.79 12.56 -7.78
N GLN A 57 -16.99 13.87 -7.93
CA GLN A 57 -16.02 14.87 -7.51
C GLN A 57 -15.80 14.86 -6.00
N PHE A 58 -16.86 14.58 -5.23
CA PHE A 58 -16.79 14.38 -3.79
C PHE A 58 -15.83 13.22 -3.43
N ILE A 59 -16.01 12.04 -4.04
CA ILE A 59 -15.17 10.86 -3.77
C ILE A 59 -13.71 11.15 -4.12
N ASN A 60 -13.45 11.74 -5.29
CA ASN A 60 -12.10 12.07 -5.72
C ASN A 60 -11.43 13.08 -4.77
N THR A 61 -12.16 14.09 -4.33
CA THR A 61 -11.65 15.12 -3.39
C THR A 61 -11.34 14.51 -2.03
N VAL A 62 -12.21 13.63 -1.51
CA VAL A 62 -11.94 12.94 -0.24
C VAL A 62 -10.76 11.99 -0.37
N CYS A 63 -10.67 11.20 -1.44
CA CYS A 63 -9.52 10.31 -1.68
C CYS A 63 -8.21 11.08 -1.82
N GLN A 64 -8.20 12.22 -2.54
CA GLN A 64 -7.04 13.09 -2.66
C GLN A 64 -6.66 13.69 -1.29
N ASN A 65 -7.62 14.22 -0.53
CA ASN A 65 -7.36 14.76 0.80
C ASN A 65 -6.86 13.70 1.78
N LEU A 66 -7.42 12.48 1.74
CA LEU A 66 -6.95 11.35 2.54
C LEU A 66 -5.52 10.97 2.13
N GLY A 67 -5.21 10.90 0.84
CA GLY A 67 -3.85 10.65 0.36
C GLY A 67 -2.85 11.72 0.81
N VAL A 68 -3.26 12.99 0.86
CA VAL A 68 -2.42 14.11 1.31
C VAL A 68 -2.22 14.12 2.83
N ILE A 69 -3.22 13.70 3.62
CA ILE A 69 -3.19 13.77 5.09
C ILE A 69 -2.65 12.48 5.72
N GLU A 70 -3.08 11.32 5.26
CA GLU A 70 -2.71 10.01 5.84
C GLU A 70 -1.58 9.32 5.08
N GLY A 71 -1.31 9.72 3.82
CA GLY A 71 -0.40 9.05 2.91
C GLY A 71 -1.12 8.11 1.94
N GLU A 72 -0.37 7.59 0.96
CA GLU A 72 -0.91 6.74 -0.10
C GLU A 72 -0.55 5.26 0.11
N CYS A 73 -1.44 4.38 -0.33
CA CYS A 73 -1.14 2.96 -0.51
C CYS A 73 -0.09 2.80 -1.61
N ARG A 74 0.98 2.03 -1.35
CA ARG A 74 2.05 1.75 -2.33
C ARG A 74 2.19 0.26 -2.55
N VAL A 75 2.42 -0.14 -3.80
CA VAL A 75 2.60 -1.55 -4.14
C VAL A 75 3.98 -1.78 -4.71
N TYR A 76 4.59 -2.89 -4.31
CA TYR A 76 5.94 -3.27 -4.70
C TYR A 76 5.95 -4.72 -5.17
N ASN A 77 6.91 -5.06 -6.04
CA ASN A 77 7.24 -6.45 -6.29
C ASN A 77 7.94 -7.02 -5.04
N THR A 78 7.48 -8.18 -4.56
CA THR A 78 8.05 -8.80 -3.37
C THR A 78 9.54 -9.13 -3.54
N ASN A 79 9.95 -9.56 -4.74
CA ASN A 79 11.35 -9.91 -4.99
C ASN A 79 12.25 -8.69 -4.90
N ASP A 80 11.84 -7.55 -5.47
CA ASP A 80 12.65 -6.32 -5.46
C ASP A 80 12.89 -5.83 -4.03
N ILE A 81 11.90 -5.96 -3.15
CA ILE A 81 12.03 -5.66 -1.71
C ILE A 81 12.97 -6.65 -1.02
N ILE A 82 12.85 -7.95 -1.28
CA ILE A 82 13.73 -8.96 -0.69
C ILE A 82 15.18 -8.77 -1.16
N GLU A 83 15.39 -8.48 -2.44
CA GLU A 83 16.71 -8.20 -3.02
C GLU A 83 17.31 -6.96 -2.37
N LYS A 84 16.55 -5.86 -2.27
CA LYS A 84 17.01 -4.64 -1.61
C LYS A 84 17.34 -4.87 -0.12
N LEU A 85 16.49 -5.61 0.59
CA LEU A 85 16.77 -6.02 1.98
C LEU A 85 18.08 -6.79 2.05
N GLN A 86 18.30 -7.75 1.13
CA GLN A 86 19.52 -8.57 1.07
C GLN A 86 20.79 -7.78 0.78
N GLU A 87 20.72 -6.73 -0.04
CA GLU A 87 21.84 -5.85 -0.35
C GLU A 87 22.22 -4.89 0.79
N ASP A 88 21.26 -4.53 1.65
CA ASP A 88 21.53 -3.60 2.74
C ASP A 88 22.48 -4.23 3.80
N ILE A 89 23.47 -3.45 4.22
CA ILE A 89 24.67 -3.88 4.97
C ILE A 89 24.42 -3.94 6.49
N VAL A 90 23.25 -3.51 6.98
CA VAL A 90 23.04 -3.21 8.40
C VAL A 90 22.03 -4.18 9.06
N PHE A 91 22.52 -4.88 10.10
CA PHE A 91 21.83 -5.79 11.05
C PHE A 91 21.16 -7.05 10.47
N ASP A 92 21.92 -8.15 10.43
CA ASP A 92 21.50 -9.45 9.89
C ASP A 92 20.27 -10.06 10.59
N GLU A 93 20.11 -9.95 11.92
CA GLU A 93 19.02 -10.63 12.65
C GLU A 93 17.63 -10.01 12.40
N GLU A 94 17.50 -8.68 12.47
CA GLU A 94 16.23 -7.98 12.20
C GLU A 94 15.81 -8.16 10.74
N LYS A 95 16.79 -8.15 9.83
CA LYS A 95 16.59 -8.40 8.41
C LYS A 95 16.12 -9.82 8.12
N GLU A 96 16.72 -10.83 8.74
CA GLU A 96 16.25 -12.21 8.62
C GLU A 96 14.82 -12.37 9.17
N GLU A 97 14.49 -11.68 10.27
CA GLU A 97 13.11 -11.65 10.78
C GLU A 97 12.14 -11.03 9.77
N VAL A 98 12.46 -9.87 9.20
CA VAL A 98 11.63 -9.19 8.20
C VAL A 98 11.44 -10.06 6.96
N ILE A 99 12.51 -10.64 6.41
CA ILE A 99 12.43 -11.54 5.26
C ILE A 99 11.56 -12.75 5.62
N SER A 100 11.71 -13.34 6.80
CA SER A 100 10.88 -14.48 7.22
C SER A 100 9.38 -14.13 7.28
N LYS A 101 9.04 -12.90 7.70
CA LYS A 101 7.66 -12.39 7.72
C LYS A 101 7.13 -12.15 6.31
N LEU A 102 7.92 -11.61 5.40
CA LEU A 102 7.54 -11.39 4.00
C LEU A 102 7.31 -12.71 3.24
N LEU A 103 8.00 -13.78 3.66
CA LEU A 103 7.83 -15.12 3.10
C LEU A 103 6.68 -15.91 3.74
N SER A 104 6.10 -15.41 4.83
CA SER A 104 4.97 -16.03 5.51
C SER A 104 3.69 -15.90 4.69
N LYS A 105 2.80 -16.90 4.81
CA LYS A 105 1.43 -16.83 4.26
C LYS A 105 0.56 -15.78 4.95
N ASP A 106 0.91 -15.44 6.19
CA ASP A 106 0.28 -14.39 6.96
C ASP A 106 1.35 -13.35 7.28
N ILE A 107 1.40 -12.29 6.45
CA ILE A 107 2.34 -11.20 6.62
C ILE A 107 1.84 -10.32 7.76
N ASN A 108 2.48 -10.44 8.92
CA ASN A 108 2.30 -9.56 10.06
C ASN A 108 3.55 -8.68 10.22
N LEU A 109 3.60 -7.61 9.44
CA LEU A 109 4.73 -6.68 9.36
C LEU A 109 4.21 -5.24 9.30
N ASN A 110 4.83 -4.35 10.07
CA ASN A 110 4.70 -2.92 9.92
C ASN A 110 6.09 -2.32 9.66
N ILE A 111 6.26 -1.58 8.56
CA ILE A 111 7.58 -1.08 8.15
C ILE A 111 8.18 -0.05 9.12
N TYR A 112 7.34 0.65 9.88
CA TYR A 112 7.79 1.65 10.85
C TYR A 112 8.27 1.00 12.15
N ASP A 113 7.67 -0.12 12.55
CA ASP A 113 8.09 -0.88 13.74
C ASP A 113 9.53 -1.42 13.59
N PHE A 114 9.93 -1.74 12.36
CA PHE A 114 11.26 -2.23 12.01
C PHE A 114 12.19 -1.13 11.49
N ALA A 115 11.72 0.12 11.39
CA ALA A 115 12.46 1.25 10.80
C ALA A 115 13.05 0.95 9.39
N ILE A 116 12.32 0.17 8.60
CA ILE A 116 12.71 -0.27 7.24
C ILE A 116 11.99 0.51 6.14
N ASP A 117 11.26 1.57 6.47
CA ASP A 117 10.54 2.40 5.52
C ASP A 117 11.44 3.00 4.43
N ASN A 118 12.69 3.34 4.77
CA ASN A 118 13.69 3.79 3.81
C ASN A 118 13.99 2.75 2.72
N ILE A 119 13.98 1.46 3.07
CA ILE A 119 14.23 0.36 2.13
C ILE A 119 13.10 0.28 1.10
N PHE A 120 11.85 0.43 1.55
CA PHE A 120 10.69 0.47 0.67
C PHE A 120 10.69 1.71 -0.22
N ASN A 121 11.08 2.87 0.31
CA ASN A 121 11.17 4.12 -0.46
C ASN A 121 12.26 4.09 -1.55
N ASP A 122 13.27 3.25 -1.38
CA ASP A 122 14.37 3.05 -2.33
C ASP A 122 14.03 2.09 -3.47
N VAL A 123 12.90 1.39 -3.38
CA VAL A 123 12.41 0.46 -4.42
C VAL A 123 11.30 1.13 -5.22
N GLU A 124 11.34 0.96 -6.55
CA GLU A 124 10.34 1.52 -7.44
C GLU A 124 8.95 0.91 -7.15
N ALA A 125 8.00 1.77 -6.78
CA ALA A 125 6.62 1.36 -6.58
C ALA A 125 5.95 1.11 -7.93
N ILE A 126 5.13 0.07 -8.00
CA ILE A 126 4.28 -0.22 -9.15
C ILE A 126 3.19 0.86 -9.21
N ASP A 127 3.08 1.54 -10.35
CA ASP A 127 1.97 2.44 -10.59
C ASP A 127 0.68 1.64 -10.80
N ILE A 128 -0.22 1.78 -9.85
CA ILE A 128 -1.50 1.08 -9.74
C ILE A 128 -2.68 2.04 -9.84
N MET A 129 -2.42 3.36 -9.88
CA MET A 129 -3.47 4.34 -10.11
C MET A 129 -3.77 4.39 -11.60
N GLU A 130 -4.87 3.74 -12.00
CA GLU A 130 -5.67 4.39 -13.04
C GLU A 130 -6.24 5.68 -12.44
N PRO A 131 -6.26 6.81 -13.16
CA PRO A 131 -6.82 8.04 -12.65
C PRO A 131 -8.22 7.76 -12.11
N TYR A 132 -8.42 7.99 -10.81
CA TYR A 132 -9.73 7.81 -10.18
C TYR A 132 -10.79 8.57 -10.99
N GLY A 133 -11.65 7.84 -11.72
CA GLY A 133 -12.73 8.46 -12.50
C GLY A 133 -13.05 7.86 -13.87
N GLU A 134 -12.28 6.91 -14.42
CA GLU A 134 -12.73 6.22 -15.64
C GLU A 134 -13.46 4.91 -15.29
N PHE A 135 -14.76 5.00 -15.04
CA PHE A 135 -15.64 3.84 -15.12
C PHE A 135 -16.61 4.02 -16.28
N TRP A 136 -16.40 3.15 -17.29
CA TRP A 136 -17.29 2.74 -18.39
C TRP A 136 -18.49 3.64 -18.73
N SER A 137 -18.39 4.30 -19.89
CA SER A 137 -19.48 4.94 -20.63
C SER A 137 -20.67 4.00 -20.90
#